data_AF-A0A7X9L721-F1
#
_entry.id   AF-A0A7X9L721-F1
#
_cell.length_a   1.000
_cell.length_b   1.000
_cell.length_c   1.000
_cell.angle_alpha   90.00
_cell.angle_beta   90.00
_cell.angle_gamma   90.00
#
_symmetry.space_group_name_H-M   'P 1'
#
loop_
_entity.id
_entity.type
_entity.pdbx_description
1 polymer ?
#
loop_
_entity_poly.entity_id
_entity_poly.type
_entity_poly.pdbx_seq_one_letter_code
_entity_poly.pdbx_strand_id
1 'polypeptide(L)'
;VFSRDQDAFAVLRRLLTDNHENRRSQLRLVRRALRLVRSLVHSGVVTRLDEPDAHGRRYVLTVDLPADFALNQPLAHFALAALDLLDPEAESYPLDVLSVIEAVLEAPMPLLFAQQHSARGDEIGRLKADGVDYEERMAIVESITWPRPLAELLEAAYETYRQTHPWLPADALEPKSVVREMWEQAMSFTDLVGRYQVARSEGLVLRYLTDAYRTLQRTVPDTHRSPGLDDIIEWLGETIRQTDSSLLDEWAALMDPEHAPRDVIDHTAPAPPRPLSRQGRSFEVLIRNALWARLAACARDDLAALIRLEREASERTEPARDIVMTRPRWDAALEDYYAEHDEILLDGDARGPSYVLIGEERRGEPAGTPGPATARVRLVRQIVRDPDDDRDWVLDAVVDCDASDEAGELVLATTALHRLDG
;
A
#
# COMPACT_ATOMS: atom_id res chain seq x y z
N VAL A 1 -22.18 10.99 -16.18
CA VAL A 1 -23.47 11.58 -16.65
C VAL A 1 -23.64 13.00 -16.12
N PHE A 2 -23.51 13.23 -14.81
CA PHE A 2 -23.58 14.57 -14.21
C PHE A 2 -22.43 15.52 -14.61
N SER A 3 -21.29 14.98 -15.04
CA SER A 3 -20.12 15.73 -15.54
C SER A 3 -20.26 16.27 -16.97
N ARG A 4 -21.38 16.03 -17.66
CA ARG A 4 -21.58 16.46 -19.06
C ARG A 4 -22.40 17.75 -19.13
N ASP A 5 -22.23 18.53 -20.18
CA ASP A 5 -23.00 19.76 -20.48
C ASP A 5 -24.40 19.47 -21.05
N GLN A 6 -25.16 18.62 -20.36
CA GLN A 6 -26.52 18.24 -20.74
C GLN A 6 -27.32 17.78 -19.52
N ASP A 7 -28.66 17.85 -19.59
CA ASP A 7 -29.53 17.43 -18.49
C ASP A 7 -29.37 15.93 -18.14
N ALA A 8 -28.74 15.67 -16.99
CA ALA A 8 -28.50 14.34 -16.47
C ALA A 8 -29.79 13.52 -16.28
N PHE A 9 -30.91 14.18 -15.96
CA PHE A 9 -32.18 13.49 -15.75
C PHE A 9 -32.72 12.89 -17.05
N ALA A 10 -32.75 13.67 -18.13
CA ALA A 10 -33.17 13.19 -19.45
C ALA A 10 -32.33 12.01 -19.94
N VAL A 11 -31.01 12.08 -19.73
CA VAL A 11 -30.05 11.05 -20.12
C VAL A 11 -30.25 9.77 -19.34
N LEU A 12 -30.33 9.86 -17.99
CA LEU A 12 -30.57 8.71 -17.12
C LEU A 12 -31.92 8.07 -17.44
N ARG A 13 -32.97 8.88 -17.64
CA ARG A 13 -34.29 8.37 -18.03
C ARG A 13 -34.17 7.53 -19.31
N ARG A 14 -33.53 8.05 -20.36
CA ARG A 14 -33.35 7.31 -21.62
C ARG A 14 -32.61 6.00 -21.38
N LEU A 15 -31.42 6.03 -20.75
CA LEU A 15 -30.62 4.82 -20.48
C LEU A 15 -31.38 3.74 -19.70
N LEU A 16 -32.23 4.15 -18.76
CA LEU A 16 -32.94 3.22 -17.88
C LEU A 16 -34.23 2.68 -18.50
N THR A 17 -34.80 3.35 -19.51
CA THR A 17 -36.07 2.96 -20.14
C THR A 17 -35.95 2.51 -21.59
N ASP A 18 -34.87 2.87 -22.27
CA ASP A 18 -34.58 2.55 -23.67
C ASP A 18 -33.42 1.55 -23.73
N ASN A 19 -33.70 0.34 -23.26
CA ASN A 19 -32.77 -0.77 -23.20
C ASN A 19 -33.52 -2.10 -23.41
N HIS A 20 -32.79 -3.17 -23.70
CA HIS A 20 -33.34 -4.49 -24.00
C HIS A 20 -33.85 -5.27 -22.77
N GLU A 21 -33.83 -4.67 -21.57
CA GLU A 21 -34.35 -5.29 -20.36
C GLU A 21 -35.88 -5.34 -20.36
N ASN A 22 -36.45 -6.35 -19.70
CA ASN A 22 -37.90 -6.42 -19.50
C ASN A 22 -38.38 -5.27 -18.59
N ARG A 23 -39.68 -4.95 -18.67
CA ARG A 23 -40.27 -3.83 -17.93
C ARG A 23 -40.05 -3.90 -16.41
N ARG A 24 -40.03 -5.11 -15.83
CA ARG A 24 -39.80 -5.32 -14.39
C ARG A 24 -38.35 -4.98 -14.00
N SER A 25 -37.38 -5.41 -14.79
CA SER A 25 -35.96 -5.06 -14.65
C SER A 25 -35.74 -3.56 -14.82
N GLN A 26 -36.32 -2.94 -15.85
CA GLN A 26 -36.25 -1.48 -16.06
C GLN A 26 -36.75 -0.70 -14.84
N LEU A 27 -37.91 -1.06 -14.29
CA LEU A 27 -38.45 -0.42 -13.09
C LEU A 27 -37.55 -0.59 -11.86
N ARG A 28 -36.90 -1.75 -11.71
CA ARG A 28 -35.91 -1.99 -10.65
C ARG A 28 -34.68 -1.10 -10.81
N LEU A 29 -34.16 -0.97 -12.04
CA LEU A 29 -33.04 -0.09 -12.37
C LEU A 29 -33.40 1.39 -12.12
N VAL A 30 -34.58 1.83 -12.55
CA VAL A 30 -35.09 3.19 -12.31
C VAL A 30 -35.18 3.49 -10.82
N ARG A 31 -35.75 2.57 -10.02
CA ARG A 31 -35.82 2.73 -8.55
C ARG A 31 -34.43 2.80 -7.92
N ARG A 32 -33.48 1.98 -8.38
CA ARG A 32 -32.10 2.02 -7.93
C ARG A 32 -31.45 3.38 -8.25
N ALA A 33 -31.59 3.85 -9.49
CA ALA A 33 -31.04 5.12 -9.94
C ALA A 33 -31.62 6.31 -9.15
N LEU A 34 -32.94 6.33 -8.92
CA LEU A 34 -33.58 7.39 -8.11
C LEU A 34 -33.05 7.42 -6.67
N ARG A 35 -32.77 6.27 -6.05
CA ARG A 35 -32.13 6.23 -4.72
C ARG A 35 -30.72 6.81 -4.77
N LEU A 36 -29.92 6.43 -5.76
CA LEU A 36 -28.56 6.94 -5.93
C LEU A 36 -28.54 8.45 -6.16
N VAL A 37 -29.42 8.99 -7.01
CA VAL A 37 -29.50 10.44 -7.25
C VAL A 37 -29.93 11.20 -5.99
N ARG A 38 -30.91 10.69 -5.23
CA ARG A 38 -31.29 11.32 -3.95
C ARG A 38 -30.14 11.30 -2.93
N SER A 39 -29.37 10.20 -2.91
CA SER A 39 -28.16 10.09 -2.10
C SER A 39 -27.17 11.20 -2.45
N LEU A 40 -26.84 11.34 -3.74
CA LEU A 40 -25.90 12.36 -4.21
C LEU A 40 -26.40 13.78 -3.89
N VAL A 41 -27.71 14.01 -3.93
CA VAL A 41 -28.30 15.30 -3.56
C VAL A 41 -28.26 15.55 -2.06
N HIS A 42 -28.52 14.52 -1.25
CA HIS A 42 -28.51 14.65 0.20
C HIS A 42 -27.10 14.81 0.76
N SER A 43 -26.11 14.10 0.20
CA SER A 43 -24.69 14.22 0.55
C SER A 43 -24.08 15.54 0.09
N GLY A 44 -24.85 16.38 -0.61
CA GLY A 44 -24.39 17.65 -1.13
C GLY A 44 -23.51 17.52 -2.37
N VAL A 45 -23.24 16.33 -2.90
CA VAL A 45 -22.38 16.08 -4.08
C VAL A 45 -23.01 16.57 -5.37
N VAL A 46 -24.33 16.45 -5.47
CA VAL A 46 -25.14 16.98 -6.58
C VAL A 46 -26.11 18.00 -6.01
N THR A 47 -25.99 19.26 -6.40
CA THR A 47 -26.99 20.27 -6.04
C THR A 47 -28.06 20.36 -7.12
N ARG A 48 -29.31 20.43 -6.67
CA ARG A 48 -30.43 20.79 -7.54
C ARG A 48 -30.51 22.30 -7.63
N LEU A 49 -30.36 22.84 -8.85
CA LEU A 49 -30.54 24.27 -9.12
C LEU A 49 -32.04 24.65 -9.09
N ASP A 50 -32.33 25.86 -8.61
CA ASP A 50 -33.68 26.42 -8.61
C ASP A 50 -34.20 26.63 -10.04
N GLU A 51 -33.36 27.19 -10.89
CA GLU A 51 -33.57 27.32 -12.34
C GLU A 51 -32.49 26.52 -13.10
N PRO A 52 -32.83 25.95 -14.28
CA PRO A 52 -31.82 25.29 -15.09
C PRO A 52 -30.71 26.26 -15.51
N ASP A 53 -29.48 25.77 -15.59
CA ASP A 53 -28.36 26.59 -16.07
C ASP A 53 -28.38 26.81 -17.60
N ALA A 54 -27.33 27.44 -18.14
CA ALA A 54 -27.18 27.72 -19.57
C ALA A 54 -27.18 26.45 -20.46
N HIS A 55 -26.92 25.28 -19.88
CA HIS A 55 -26.94 23.98 -20.55
C HIS A 55 -28.23 23.20 -20.29
N GLY A 56 -29.22 23.82 -19.63
CA GLY A 56 -30.48 23.21 -19.25
C GLY A 56 -30.37 22.20 -18.10
N ARG A 57 -29.24 22.19 -17.37
CA ARG A 57 -29.01 21.27 -16.25
C ARG A 57 -29.72 21.77 -15.01
N ARG A 58 -30.47 20.88 -14.36
CA ARG A 58 -31.14 21.16 -13.07
C ARG A 58 -30.44 20.47 -11.89
N TYR A 59 -29.54 19.53 -12.15
CA TYR A 59 -28.73 18.84 -11.16
C TYR A 59 -27.27 18.95 -11.60
N VAL A 60 -26.45 19.61 -10.79
CA VAL A 60 -25.03 19.90 -11.07
C VAL A 60 -24.16 19.38 -9.93
N LEU A 61 -22.91 19.02 -10.22
CA LEU A 61 -21.94 18.63 -9.18
C LEU A 61 -21.54 19.89 -8.40
N THR A 62 -21.44 19.79 -7.08
CA THR A 62 -21.02 20.89 -6.17
C THR A 62 -19.52 20.96 -5.94
N VAL A 63 -18.88 19.81 -6.07
CA VAL A 63 -17.44 19.61 -6.02
C VAL A 63 -16.96 19.45 -7.46
N ASP A 64 -15.82 20.05 -7.78
CA ASP A 64 -15.02 19.69 -8.95
C ASP A 64 -14.54 18.24 -8.77
N LEU A 65 -15.45 17.30 -9.00
CA LEU A 65 -15.12 15.89 -9.06
C LEU A 65 -14.31 15.68 -10.34
N PRO A 66 -13.16 14.99 -10.27
CA PRO A 66 -12.39 14.63 -11.45
C PRO A 66 -13.28 13.99 -12.52
N ALA A 67 -13.01 14.29 -13.80
CA ALA A 67 -13.85 13.90 -14.93
C ALA A 67 -14.19 12.39 -14.97
N ASP A 68 -13.34 11.55 -14.37
CA ASP A 68 -13.42 10.09 -14.32
C ASP A 68 -13.86 9.51 -12.97
N PHE A 69 -14.45 10.31 -12.07
CA PHE A 69 -14.90 9.85 -10.76
C PHE A 69 -15.95 8.72 -10.89
N ALA A 70 -15.60 7.55 -10.34
CA ALA A 70 -16.39 6.33 -10.43
C ALA A 70 -17.61 6.39 -9.46
N LEU A 71 -18.67 7.09 -9.87
CA LEU A 71 -19.98 7.17 -9.18
C LEU A 71 -20.66 5.81 -8.94
N ASN A 72 -20.10 4.70 -9.41
CA ASN A 72 -20.66 3.36 -9.27
C ASN A 72 -20.32 2.68 -7.92
N GLN A 73 -19.41 3.23 -7.11
CA GLN A 73 -19.08 2.70 -5.80
C GLN A 73 -19.59 3.63 -4.68
N PRO A 74 -20.61 3.21 -3.91
CA PRO A 74 -21.14 3.99 -2.78
C PRO A 74 -20.09 4.38 -1.75
N LEU A 75 -19.03 3.58 -1.60
CA LEU A 75 -17.94 3.82 -0.65
C LEU A 75 -16.93 4.88 -1.12
N ALA A 76 -16.88 5.22 -2.41
CA ALA A 76 -15.96 6.25 -2.90
C ALA A 76 -16.23 7.62 -2.26
N HIS A 77 -17.50 7.94 -1.97
CA HIS A 77 -17.87 9.17 -1.26
C HIS A 77 -17.53 9.11 0.22
N PHE A 78 -17.68 7.92 0.82
CA PHE A 78 -17.23 7.71 2.20
C PHE A 78 -15.72 7.90 2.31
N ALA A 79 -14.94 7.37 1.36
CA ALA A 79 -13.49 7.57 1.34
C ALA A 79 -13.12 9.05 1.38
N LEU A 80 -13.72 9.89 0.51
CA LEU A 80 -13.48 11.33 0.52
C LEU A 80 -13.78 11.97 1.88
N ALA A 81 -14.94 11.67 2.47
CA ALA A 81 -15.31 12.18 3.79
C ALA A 81 -14.39 11.66 4.91
N ALA A 82 -13.84 10.46 4.77
CA ALA A 82 -12.90 9.89 5.71
C ALA A 82 -11.49 10.51 5.60
N LEU A 83 -11.08 10.97 4.41
CA LEU A 83 -9.82 11.69 4.23
C LEU A 83 -9.79 13.01 5.03
N ASP A 84 -10.94 13.67 5.20
CA ASP A 84 -11.07 14.89 6.03
C ASP A 84 -10.86 14.63 7.53
N LEU A 85 -10.88 13.38 7.98
CA LEU A 85 -10.65 13.00 9.38
C LEU A 85 -9.17 12.76 9.71
N LEU A 86 -8.31 12.70 8.69
CA LEU A 86 -6.89 12.43 8.87
C LEU A 86 -6.13 13.69 9.28
N ASP A 87 -5.07 13.53 10.07
CA ASP A 87 -4.16 14.61 10.42
C ASP A 87 -3.09 14.79 9.32
N PRO A 88 -3.11 15.88 8.54
CA PRO A 88 -2.16 16.09 7.44
C PRO A 88 -0.72 16.31 7.91
N GLU A 89 -0.51 16.65 9.19
CA GLU A 89 0.82 16.88 9.75
C GLU A 89 1.43 15.59 10.32
N ALA A 90 0.66 14.50 10.42
CA ALA A 90 1.16 13.22 10.89
C ALA A 90 2.12 12.58 9.86
N GLU A 91 3.23 12.00 10.33
CA GLU A 91 4.18 11.31 9.46
C GLU A 91 3.54 10.09 8.75
N SER A 92 2.55 9.45 9.40
CA SER A 92 1.78 8.35 8.84
C SER A 92 0.79 8.77 7.76
N TYR A 93 0.56 10.07 7.55
CA TYR A 93 -0.49 10.59 6.69
C TYR A 93 -0.56 9.95 5.29
N PRO A 94 0.56 9.74 4.55
CA PRO A 94 0.51 9.06 3.26
C PRO A 94 -0.06 7.63 3.34
N LEU A 95 0.31 6.88 4.38
CA LEU A 95 -0.14 5.51 4.60
C LEU A 95 -1.57 5.46 5.12
N ASP A 96 -2.00 6.49 5.84
CA ASP A 96 -3.35 6.62 6.35
C ASP A 96 -4.32 6.94 5.22
N VAL A 97 -3.95 7.83 4.29
CA VAL A 97 -4.68 8.05 3.02
C VAL A 97 -4.79 6.73 2.23
N LEU A 98 -3.68 6.01 2.08
CA LEU A 98 -3.68 4.69 1.43
C LEU A 98 -4.63 3.71 2.13
N SER A 99 -4.64 3.68 3.46
CA SER A 99 -5.49 2.79 4.26
C SER A 99 -6.98 3.10 4.08
N VAL A 100 -7.36 4.39 3.96
CA VAL A 100 -8.73 4.79 3.61
C VAL A 100 -9.13 4.22 2.25
N ILE A 101 -8.24 4.33 1.25
CA ILE A 101 -8.49 3.78 -0.08
C ILE A 101 -8.60 2.26 -0.03
N GLU A 102 -7.67 1.55 0.61
CA GLU A 102 -7.73 0.09 0.73
C GLU A 102 -9.02 -0.36 1.42
N ALA A 103 -9.53 0.38 2.41
CA ALA A 103 -10.74 0.04 3.15
C ALA A 103 -12.02 0.03 2.29
N VAL A 104 -12.05 0.80 1.18
CA VAL A 104 -13.23 0.90 0.29
C VAL A 104 -13.14 0.04 -0.97
N LEU A 105 -11.99 -0.57 -1.23
CA LEU A 105 -11.78 -1.49 -2.36
C LEU A 105 -12.36 -2.89 -2.08
N GLU A 106 -12.67 -3.64 -3.13
CA GLU A 106 -13.02 -5.06 -3.03
C GLU A 106 -11.82 -5.86 -2.49
N ALA A 107 -12.03 -6.64 -1.42
CA ALA A 107 -10.94 -7.42 -0.84
C ALA A 107 -10.44 -8.57 -1.73
N PRO A 108 -9.11 -8.76 -1.85
CA PRO A 108 -8.52 -9.97 -2.41
C PRO A 108 -8.56 -11.08 -1.35
N MET A 109 -9.76 -11.59 -1.04
CA MET A 109 -10.00 -12.50 0.10
C MET A 109 -9.00 -13.66 0.25
N PRO A 110 -8.57 -14.36 -0.83
CA PRO A 110 -7.55 -15.40 -0.71
C PRO A 110 -6.24 -14.93 -0.06
N LEU A 111 -5.79 -13.71 -0.38
CA LEU A 111 -4.60 -13.10 0.21
C LEU A 111 -4.85 -12.73 1.68
N LEU A 112 -5.99 -12.11 1.99
CA LEU A 112 -6.29 -11.70 3.37
C LEU A 112 -6.38 -12.90 4.34
N PHE A 113 -6.97 -14.02 3.88
CA PHE A 113 -6.97 -15.24 4.67
C PHE A 113 -5.58 -15.84 4.85
N ALA A 114 -4.70 -15.73 3.83
CA ALA A 114 -3.33 -16.17 3.93
C ALA A 114 -2.51 -15.29 4.90
N GLN A 115 -2.70 -13.97 4.88
CA GLN A 115 -2.15 -13.03 5.87
C GLN A 115 -2.57 -13.41 7.30
N GLN A 116 -3.88 -13.61 7.51
CA GLN A 116 -4.39 -14.05 8.81
C GLN A 116 -3.78 -15.38 9.26
N HIS A 117 -3.64 -16.35 8.35
CA HIS A 117 -3.04 -17.65 8.67
C HIS A 117 -1.57 -17.51 9.08
N SER A 118 -0.79 -16.69 8.36
CA SER A 118 0.60 -16.40 8.69
C SER A 118 0.71 -15.75 10.07
N ALA A 119 -0.05 -14.68 10.32
CA ALA A 119 -0.04 -13.96 11.59
C ALA A 119 -0.41 -14.87 12.78
N ARG A 120 -1.38 -15.78 12.59
CA ARG A 120 -1.71 -16.81 13.58
C ARG A 120 -0.56 -17.78 13.83
N GLY A 121 0.14 -18.19 12.77
CA GLY A 121 1.31 -19.08 12.87
C GLY A 121 2.44 -18.45 13.66
N ASP A 122 2.77 -17.20 13.35
CA ASP A 122 3.81 -16.42 14.03
C ASP A 122 3.47 -16.25 15.52
N GLU A 123 2.24 -15.85 15.83
CA GLU A 123 1.79 -15.64 17.20
C GLU A 123 1.72 -16.94 18.02
N ILE A 124 1.32 -18.07 17.41
CA ILE A 124 1.42 -19.38 18.07
C ILE A 124 2.87 -19.70 18.46
N GLY A 125 3.83 -19.38 17.58
CA GLY A 125 5.25 -19.57 17.82
C GLY A 125 5.75 -18.74 19.01
N ARG A 126 5.41 -17.44 19.01
CA ARG A 126 5.75 -16.51 20.09
C ARG A 126 5.15 -16.95 21.44
N LEU A 127 3.85 -17.18 21.49
CA LEU A 127 3.15 -17.60 22.72
C LEU A 127 3.66 -18.94 23.26
N LYS A 128 4.19 -19.83 22.40
CA LYS A 128 4.90 -21.04 22.84
C LYS A 128 6.24 -20.74 23.49
N ALA A 129 7.02 -19.82 22.93
CA ALA A 129 8.30 -19.41 23.50
C ALA A 129 8.11 -18.72 24.85
N ASP A 130 7.06 -17.91 24.98
CA ASP A 130 6.71 -17.18 26.21
C ASP A 130 6.06 -18.08 27.29
N GLY A 131 5.82 -19.36 26.99
CA GLY A 131 5.26 -20.32 27.94
C GLY A 131 3.77 -20.12 28.27
N VAL A 132 3.00 -19.45 27.41
CA VAL A 132 1.56 -19.21 27.60
C VAL A 132 0.77 -20.52 27.55
N ASP A 133 -0.24 -20.62 28.42
CA ASP A 133 -1.11 -21.81 28.50
C ASP A 133 -1.84 -22.08 27.17
N TYR A 134 -2.16 -23.35 26.92
CA TYR A 134 -2.84 -23.75 25.68
C TYR A 134 -4.18 -23.03 25.46
N GLU A 135 -5.03 -22.95 26.49
CA GLU A 135 -6.37 -22.36 26.35
C GLU A 135 -6.27 -20.85 26.07
N GLU A 136 -5.41 -20.15 26.81
CA GLU A 136 -5.14 -18.72 26.63
C GLU A 136 -4.55 -18.43 25.24
N ARG A 137 -3.57 -19.22 24.79
CA ARG A 137 -3.01 -19.09 23.45
C ARG A 137 -4.07 -19.27 22.37
N MET A 138 -4.94 -20.28 22.50
CA MET A 138 -5.99 -20.50 21.50
C MET A 138 -6.98 -19.32 21.46
N ALA A 139 -7.34 -18.76 22.61
CA ALA A 139 -8.20 -17.57 22.67
C ALA A 139 -7.54 -16.34 21.99
N ILE A 140 -6.25 -16.10 22.23
CA ILE A 140 -5.50 -15.02 21.57
C ILE A 140 -5.50 -15.23 20.05
N VAL A 141 -5.11 -16.43 19.61
CA VAL A 141 -4.96 -16.77 18.17
C VAL A 141 -6.28 -16.69 17.40
N GLU A 142 -7.39 -17.09 18.01
CA GLU A 142 -8.71 -17.00 17.38
C GLU A 142 -9.13 -15.56 17.09
N SER A 143 -8.69 -14.60 17.93
CA SER A 143 -8.98 -13.17 17.74
C SER A 143 -8.18 -12.53 16.60
N ILE A 144 -7.10 -13.17 16.14
CA ILE A 144 -6.22 -12.63 15.10
C ILE A 144 -6.92 -12.63 13.75
N THR A 145 -6.84 -11.49 13.09
CA THR A 145 -7.27 -11.21 11.72
C THR A 145 -6.07 -10.81 10.86
N TRP A 146 -6.29 -10.54 9.56
CA TRP A 146 -5.34 -9.75 8.76
C TRP A 146 -5.19 -8.32 9.31
N PRO A 147 -4.11 -7.59 8.98
CA PRO A 147 -3.92 -6.21 9.42
C PRO A 147 -5.03 -5.28 8.91
N ARG A 148 -5.58 -4.45 9.79
CA ARG A 148 -6.69 -3.53 9.51
C ARG A 148 -6.35 -2.11 10.00
N PRO A 149 -5.43 -1.40 9.32
CA PRO A 149 -5.06 -0.04 9.70
C PRO A 149 -6.29 0.87 9.72
N LEU A 150 -6.33 1.78 10.70
CA LEU A 150 -7.43 2.72 10.93
C LEU A 150 -8.82 2.08 11.15
N ALA A 151 -8.93 0.78 11.44
CA ALA A 151 -10.22 0.10 11.54
C ALA A 151 -11.18 0.81 12.53
N GLU A 152 -10.72 1.12 13.73
CA GLU A 152 -11.56 1.78 14.75
C GLU A 152 -12.08 3.14 14.27
N LEU A 153 -11.21 3.97 13.67
CA LEU A 153 -11.57 5.28 13.14
C LEU A 153 -12.55 5.15 11.98
N LEU A 154 -12.25 4.27 11.00
CA LEU A 154 -13.04 4.15 9.79
C LEU A 154 -14.39 3.47 10.04
N GLU A 155 -14.46 2.46 10.90
CA GLU A 155 -15.71 1.80 11.27
C GLU A 155 -16.62 2.78 12.04
N ALA A 156 -16.08 3.58 12.97
CA ALA A 156 -16.85 4.60 13.68
C ALA A 156 -17.34 5.73 12.75
N ALA A 157 -16.47 6.19 11.85
CA ALA A 157 -16.83 7.18 10.83
C ALA A 157 -17.91 6.64 9.88
N TYR A 158 -17.79 5.37 9.49
CA TYR A 158 -18.74 4.70 8.59
C TYR A 158 -20.11 4.56 9.22
N GLU A 159 -20.19 4.14 10.50
CA GLU A 159 -21.47 4.04 11.20
C GLU A 159 -22.16 5.40 11.32
N THR A 160 -21.39 6.47 11.57
CA THR A 160 -21.91 7.85 11.55
C THR A 160 -22.39 8.25 10.16
N TYR A 161 -21.60 7.96 9.12
CA TYR A 161 -21.93 8.26 7.73
C TYR A 161 -23.22 7.56 7.27
N ARG A 162 -23.45 6.33 7.73
CA ARG A 162 -24.65 5.53 7.43
C ARG A 162 -25.94 6.14 7.98
N GLN A 163 -25.89 6.98 9.00
CA GLN A 163 -27.09 7.66 9.54
C GLN A 163 -27.79 8.53 8.48
N THR A 164 -27.00 9.18 7.61
CA THR A 164 -27.49 9.95 6.45
C THR A 164 -27.47 9.14 5.15
N HIS A 165 -26.85 7.95 5.17
CA HIS A 165 -26.72 7.03 4.04
C HIS A 165 -27.26 5.61 4.32
N PRO A 166 -28.52 5.43 4.77
CA PRO A 166 -29.03 4.17 5.34
C PRO A 166 -29.18 2.99 4.35
N TRP A 167 -28.92 3.20 3.06
CA TRP A 167 -28.89 2.13 2.06
C TRP A 167 -27.53 1.43 1.95
N LEU A 168 -26.51 1.95 2.64
CA LEU A 168 -25.20 1.33 2.73
C LEU A 168 -25.27 0.10 3.66
N PRO A 169 -24.81 -1.07 3.19
CA PRO A 169 -24.71 -2.26 4.05
C PRO A 169 -23.84 -1.99 5.26
N ALA A 170 -24.13 -2.63 6.39
CA ALA A 170 -23.33 -2.45 7.62
C ALA A 170 -21.90 -3.00 7.48
N ASP A 171 -21.75 -3.99 6.62
CA ASP A 171 -20.57 -4.80 6.39
C ASP A 171 -19.84 -4.43 5.08
N ALA A 172 -20.14 -3.29 4.46
CA ALA A 172 -19.52 -2.94 3.18
C ALA A 172 -18.11 -2.35 3.32
N LEU A 173 -17.75 -1.79 4.48
CA LEU A 173 -16.40 -1.29 4.72
C LEU A 173 -15.50 -2.46 5.13
N GLU A 174 -14.35 -2.58 4.49
CA GLU A 174 -13.42 -3.68 4.73
C GLU A 174 -12.00 -3.13 4.93
N PRO A 175 -11.66 -2.59 6.12
CA PRO A 175 -10.30 -2.17 6.41
C PRO A 175 -9.34 -3.35 6.22
N LYS A 176 -8.24 -3.09 5.51
CA LYS A 176 -7.24 -4.09 5.12
C LYS A 176 -5.93 -3.40 4.75
N SER A 177 -4.83 -4.14 4.82
CA SER A 177 -3.49 -3.70 4.41
C SER A 177 -2.94 -4.69 3.39
N VAL A 178 -2.72 -4.23 2.16
CA VAL A 178 -2.07 -5.03 1.11
C VAL A 178 -0.96 -4.20 0.49
N VAL A 179 -1.30 -3.11 -0.19
CA VAL A 179 -0.34 -2.13 -0.73
C VAL A 179 0.44 -1.49 0.41
N ARG A 180 -0.23 -1.16 1.52
CA ARG A 180 0.46 -0.60 2.68
C ARG A 180 1.51 -1.57 3.23
N GLU A 181 1.16 -2.84 3.40
CA GLU A 181 2.11 -3.85 3.87
C GLU A 181 3.27 -4.04 2.89
N MET A 182 2.98 -4.10 1.58
CA MET A 182 4.02 -4.19 0.56
C MET A 182 4.98 -3.00 0.63
N TRP A 183 4.45 -1.79 0.77
CA TRP A 183 5.26 -0.59 0.89
C TRP A 183 6.10 -0.59 2.18
N GLU A 184 5.46 -0.76 3.34
CA GLU A 184 6.11 -0.73 4.66
C GLU A 184 7.21 -1.78 4.82
N GLN A 185 7.09 -2.92 4.13
CA GLN A 185 8.08 -4.00 4.16
C GLN A 185 8.96 -4.07 2.90
N ALA A 186 8.84 -3.09 1.99
CA ALA A 186 9.54 -3.06 0.71
C ALA A 186 9.41 -4.39 -0.07
N MET A 187 8.22 -4.98 -0.07
CA MET A 187 7.90 -6.19 -0.83
C MET A 187 7.66 -5.88 -2.30
N SER A 188 8.11 -6.78 -3.16
CA SER A 188 7.65 -6.88 -4.53
C SER A 188 6.30 -7.62 -4.62
N PHE A 189 5.76 -7.68 -5.84
CA PHE A 189 4.61 -8.54 -6.12
C PHE A 189 4.94 -10.03 -5.89
N THR A 190 6.11 -10.48 -6.36
CA THR A 190 6.59 -11.85 -6.20
C THR A 190 6.76 -12.20 -4.73
N ASP A 191 7.31 -11.29 -3.91
CA ASP A 191 7.43 -11.45 -2.46
C ASP A 191 6.07 -11.66 -1.82
N LEU A 192 5.08 -10.82 -2.15
CA LEU A 192 3.73 -10.93 -1.59
C LEU A 192 3.10 -12.28 -1.95
N VAL A 193 3.18 -12.68 -3.23
CA VAL A 193 2.62 -13.94 -3.72
C VAL A 193 3.32 -15.15 -3.12
N GLY A 194 4.65 -15.11 -3.03
CA GLY A 194 5.50 -16.15 -2.46
C GLY A 194 5.31 -16.29 -0.96
N ARG A 195 5.38 -15.18 -0.21
CA ARG A 195 5.20 -15.14 1.25
C ARG A 195 3.88 -15.77 1.67
N TYR A 196 2.80 -15.39 1.00
CA TYR A 196 1.46 -15.86 1.33
C TYR A 196 1.02 -17.09 0.53
N GLN A 197 1.90 -17.65 -0.31
CA GLN A 197 1.67 -18.87 -1.11
C GLN A 197 0.38 -18.79 -1.95
N VAL A 198 0.10 -17.61 -2.51
CA VAL A 198 -1.14 -17.32 -3.25
C VAL A 198 -0.97 -17.34 -4.77
N ALA A 199 -0.03 -18.13 -5.30
CA ALA A 199 0.24 -18.22 -6.74
C ALA A 199 -1.00 -18.54 -7.61
N ARG A 200 -1.97 -19.32 -7.07
CA ARG A 200 -3.24 -19.60 -7.78
C ARG A 200 -4.21 -18.41 -7.84
N SER A 201 -3.92 -17.34 -7.11
CA SER A 201 -4.71 -16.12 -7.01
C SER A 201 -3.91 -14.88 -7.45
N GLU A 202 -2.78 -15.08 -8.11
CA GLU A 202 -1.88 -14.03 -8.59
C GLU A 202 -2.62 -12.95 -9.40
N GLY A 203 -3.42 -13.35 -10.40
CA GLY A 203 -4.21 -12.41 -11.20
C GLY A 203 -5.26 -11.63 -10.39
N LEU A 204 -5.79 -12.19 -9.30
CA LEU A 204 -6.69 -11.47 -8.39
C LEU A 204 -5.93 -10.40 -7.60
N VAL A 205 -4.73 -10.72 -7.12
CA VAL A 205 -3.86 -9.78 -6.42
C VAL A 205 -3.43 -8.66 -7.36
N LEU A 206 -2.99 -8.96 -8.58
CA LEU A 206 -2.60 -7.95 -9.56
C LEU A 206 -3.77 -7.03 -9.94
N ARG A 207 -4.98 -7.59 -10.08
CA ARG A 207 -6.21 -6.80 -10.27
C ARG A 207 -6.43 -5.85 -9.10
N TYR A 208 -6.29 -6.33 -7.86
CA TYR A 208 -6.43 -5.50 -6.66
C TYR A 208 -5.41 -4.36 -6.63
N LEU A 209 -4.12 -4.63 -6.88
CA LEU A 209 -3.07 -3.60 -6.93
C LEU A 209 -3.37 -2.54 -8.01
N THR A 210 -3.85 -3.00 -9.17
CA THR A 210 -4.25 -2.11 -10.27
C THR A 210 -5.44 -1.23 -9.88
N ASP A 211 -6.43 -1.78 -9.18
CA ASP A 211 -7.59 -1.04 -8.70
C ASP A 211 -7.22 -0.05 -7.59
N ALA A 212 -6.28 -0.40 -6.71
CA ALA A 212 -5.70 0.50 -5.72
C ALA A 212 -4.97 1.68 -6.38
N TYR A 213 -4.07 1.41 -7.33
CA TYR A 213 -3.36 2.44 -8.10
C TYR A 213 -4.31 3.40 -8.80
N ARG A 214 -5.33 2.89 -9.50
CA ARG A 214 -6.33 3.71 -10.18
C ARG A 214 -7.13 4.57 -9.21
N THR A 215 -7.53 3.99 -8.08
CA THR A 215 -8.35 4.68 -7.08
C THR A 215 -7.54 5.79 -6.42
N LEU A 216 -6.28 5.53 -6.06
CA LEU A 216 -5.37 6.57 -5.56
C LEU A 216 -5.22 7.72 -6.55
N GLN A 217 -5.01 7.43 -7.83
CA GLN A 217 -4.84 8.49 -8.83
C GLN A 217 -6.09 9.31 -9.11
N ARG A 218 -7.27 8.68 -9.12
CA ARG A 218 -8.52 9.30 -9.59
C ARG A 218 -9.40 9.83 -8.47
N THR A 219 -9.34 9.23 -7.30
CA THR A 219 -10.29 9.50 -6.20
C THR A 219 -9.68 10.46 -5.18
N VAL A 220 -8.36 10.43 -4.95
CA VAL A 220 -7.72 11.30 -3.96
C VAL A 220 -7.59 12.72 -4.53
N PRO A 221 -8.24 13.73 -3.94
CA PRO A 221 -8.11 15.12 -4.37
C PRO A 221 -6.72 15.68 -4.09
N ASP A 222 -6.30 16.71 -4.85
CA ASP A 222 -5.01 17.37 -4.67
C ASP A 222 -4.80 17.93 -3.25
N THR A 223 -5.88 18.30 -2.55
CA THR A 223 -5.82 18.76 -1.15
C THR A 223 -5.38 17.68 -0.17
N HIS A 224 -5.56 16.41 -0.52
CA HIS A 224 -5.09 15.27 0.28
C HIS A 224 -3.83 14.63 -0.30
N ARG A 225 -3.30 15.15 -1.41
CA ARG A 225 -2.00 14.70 -1.93
C ARG A 225 -0.87 15.23 -1.06
N SER A 226 0.10 14.38 -0.83
CA SER A 226 1.36 14.72 -0.17
C SER A 226 2.51 14.13 -0.98
N PRO A 227 3.74 14.67 -0.87
CA PRO A 227 4.89 14.10 -1.56
C PRO A 227 5.10 12.60 -1.26
N GLY A 228 4.86 12.18 -0.01
CA GLY A 228 4.97 10.77 0.37
C GLY A 228 3.89 9.89 -0.27
N LEU A 229 2.69 10.42 -0.50
CA LEU A 229 1.65 9.69 -1.23
C LEU A 229 1.99 9.57 -2.72
N ASP A 230 2.54 10.63 -3.30
CA ASP A 230 3.00 10.60 -4.70
C ASP A 230 4.11 9.57 -4.90
N ASP A 231 5.04 9.42 -3.94
CA ASP A 231 6.07 8.37 -3.96
C ASP A 231 5.44 6.95 -3.98
N ILE A 232 4.41 6.71 -3.16
CA ILE A 232 3.67 5.43 -3.12
C ILE A 232 2.99 5.17 -4.46
N ILE A 233 2.31 6.18 -5.03
CA ILE A 233 1.61 6.04 -6.32
C ILE A 233 2.60 5.77 -7.45
N GLU A 234 3.74 6.47 -7.47
CA GLU A 234 4.80 6.27 -8.46
C GLU A 234 5.35 4.85 -8.40
N TRP A 235 5.72 4.40 -7.19
CA TRP A 235 6.22 3.05 -6.95
C TRP A 235 5.19 1.98 -7.34
N LEU A 236 3.94 2.09 -6.88
CA LEU A 236 2.91 1.09 -7.17
C LEU A 236 2.67 0.97 -8.69
N GLY A 237 2.65 2.09 -9.40
CA GLY A 237 2.54 2.09 -10.85
C GLY A 237 3.71 1.38 -11.54
N GLU A 238 4.90 1.51 -10.99
CA GLU A 238 6.11 0.84 -11.48
C GLU A 238 6.13 -0.66 -11.17
N THR A 239 5.73 -1.05 -9.96
CA THR A 239 5.53 -2.47 -9.58
C THR A 239 4.57 -3.16 -10.54
N ILE A 240 3.44 -2.52 -10.88
CA ILE A 240 2.47 -3.06 -11.84
C ILE A 240 3.10 -3.19 -13.24
N ARG A 241 3.83 -2.18 -13.72
CA ARG A 241 4.53 -2.21 -15.02
C ARG A 241 5.56 -3.33 -15.12
N GLN A 242 6.30 -3.58 -14.05
CA GLN A 242 7.33 -4.62 -14.00
C GLN A 242 6.72 -6.02 -13.97
N THR A 243 5.57 -6.18 -13.30
CA THR A 243 4.90 -7.49 -13.15
C THR A 243 4.22 -7.96 -14.44
N ASP A 244 3.64 -7.04 -15.22
CA ASP A 244 2.94 -7.40 -16.45
C ASP A 244 3.18 -6.39 -17.57
N SER A 245 4.11 -6.74 -18.47
CA SER A 245 4.38 -5.98 -19.69
C SER A 245 3.30 -6.14 -20.78
N SER A 246 2.24 -6.93 -20.55
CA SER A 246 1.20 -7.25 -21.55
C SER A 246 -0.22 -6.80 -21.18
N LEU A 247 -0.59 -6.73 -19.89
CA LEU A 247 -1.92 -6.30 -19.44
C LEU A 247 -2.13 -4.78 -19.51
N LEU A 248 -1.07 -3.98 -19.40
CA LEU A 248 -1.17 -2.52 -19.56
C LEU A 248 -1.42 -2.13 -21.02
N ASP A 249 -0.82 -2.85 -21.98
CA ASP A 249 -0.93 -2.59 -23.41
C ASP A 249 -2.35 -2.86 -23.95
N GLU A 250 -2.98 -3.94 -23.49
CA GLU A 250 -4.36 -4.25 -23.87
C GLU A 250 -5.39 -3.30 -23.21
N TRP A 251 -5.07 -2.77 -22.03
CA TRP A 251 -5.98 -1.94 -21.25
C TRP A 251 -6.00 -0.47 -21.68
N ALA A 252 -4.84 0.08 -22.05
CA ALA A 252 -4.71 1.45 -22.49
C ALA A 252 -5.47 1.69 -23.83
N ALA A 253 -5.58 0.66 -24.66
CA ALA A 253 -6.35 0.63 -25.90
C ALA A 253 -7.89 0.58 -25.70
N LEU A 254 -8.38 0.18 -24.51
CA LEU A 254 -9.81 -0.05 -24.25
C LEU A 254 -10.52 1.12 -23.54
N MET A 255 -9.80 2.07 -22.96
CA MET A 255 -10.38 3.01 -21.99
C MET A 255 -10.82 4.37 -22.56
N ASP A 256 -10.10 4.99 -23.50
CA ASP A 256 -10.54 6.18 -24.26
C ASP A 256 -9.53 6.56 -25.38
N PRO A 257 -9.83 6.34 -26.68
CA PRO A 257 -8.91 6.65 -27.78
C PRO A 257 -8.53 8.14 -27.92
N GLU A 258 -9.33 9.06 -27.38
CA GLU A 258 -9.13 10.51 -27.56
C GLU A 258 -8.46 11.21 -26.35
N HIS A 259 -8.43 10.58 -25.17
CA HIS A 259 -7.89 11.15 -23.93
C HIS A 259 -6.80 10.31 -23.25
N ALA A 260 -6.40 9.19 -23.85
CA ALA A 260 -5.21 8.48 -23.41
C ALA A 260 -3.97 9.40 -23.45
N PRO A 261 -3.01 9.26 -22.51
CA PRO A 261 -1.71 9.93 -22.59
C PRO A 261 -1.16 9.75 -24.02
N ARG A 262 -0.54 10.78 -24.61
CA ARG A 262 -0.07 10.70 -26.01
C ARG A 262 0.81 9.47 -26.28
N ASP A 263 1.55 9.01 -25.28
CA ASP A 263 2.38 7.80 -25.33
C ASP A 263 1.57 6.51 -25.55
N VAL A 264 0.31 6.47 -25.12
CA VAL A 264 -0.62 5.35 -25.29
C VAL A 264 -1.35 5.40 -26.64
N ILE A 265 -1.68 6.60 -27.14
CA ILE A 265 -2.41 6.79 -28.42
C ILE A 265 -1.49 6.48 -29.61
N ASP A 266 -0.19 6.72 -29.48
CA ASP A 266 0.77 6.62 -30.59
C ASP A 266 1.31 5.20 -30.83
N HIS A 267 0.68 4.16 -30.24
CA HIS A 267 1.19 2.77 -30.25
C HIS A 267 2.71 2.70 -29.95
N THR A 268 3.22 3.66 -29.21
CA THR A 268 4.61 3.66 -28.80
C THR A 268 4.62 2.74 -27.59
N ALA A 269 5.31 1.61 -27.69
CA ALA A 269 5.48 0.72 -26.54
C ALA A 269 5.83 1.58 -25.32
N PRO A 270 5.14 1.43 -24.17
CA PRO A 270 5.45 2.22 -23.00
C PRO A 270 6.95 2.11 -22.73
N ALA A 271 7.56 3.23 -22.33
CA ALA A 271 8.98 3.23 -22.01
C ALA A 271 9.26 2.09 -21.03
N PRO A 272 10.33 1.29 -21.24
CA PRO A 272 10.64 0.19 -20.35
C PRO A 272 10.70 0.69 -18.91
N PRO A 273 10.30 -0.15 -17.93
CA PRO A 273 10.35 0.22 -16.52
C PRO A 273 11.71 0.81 -16.17
N ARG A 274 11.70 1.89 -15.39
CA ARG A 274 12.97 2.54 -15.02
C ARG A 274 13.71 1.63 -14.05
N PRO A 275 15.05 1.49 -14.19
CA PRO A 275 15.84 0.76 -13.22
C PRO A 275 15.54 1.26 -11.81
N LEU A 276 15.36 0.35 -10.85
CA LEU A 276 14.91 0.67 -9.49
C LEU A 276 15.77 1.75 -8.84
N SER A 277 17.08 1.67 -9.00
CA SER A 277 18.06 2.66 -8.51
C SER A 277 17.92 4.06 -9.11
N ARG A 278 17.16 4.20 -10.21
CA ARG A 278 16.90 5.46 -10.93
C ARG A 278 15.49 6.02 -10.69
N GLN A 279 14.73 5.42 -9.78
CA GLN A 279 13.41 5.92 -9.39
C GLN A 279 13.47 7.00 -8.29
N GLY A 280 14.68 7.45 -7.92
CA GLY A 280 14.87 8.61 -7.06
C GLY A 280 14.32 8.39 -5.65
N ARG A 281 13.31 9.18 -5.27
CA ARG A 281 12.78 9.21 -3.91
C ARG A 281 12.08 7.90 -3.53
N SER A 282 11.35 7.26 -4.44
CA SER A 282 10.70 5.97 -4.17
C SER A 282 11.73 4.89 -3.79
N PHE A 283 12.89 4.86 -4.44
CA PHE A 283 13.98 3.94 -4.10
C PHE A 283 14.55 4.20 -2.70
N GLU A 284 14.72 5.47 -2.32
CA GLU A 284 15.17 5.83 -0.98
C GLU A 284 14.15 5.45 0.10
N VAL A 285 12.85 5.57 -0.21
CA VAL A 285 11.81 5.12 0.72
C VAL A 285 11.82 3.59 0.86
N LEU A 286 12.01 2.82 -0.22
CA LEU A 286 12.17 1.37 -0.11
C LEU A 286 13.34 0.97 0.78
N ILE A 287 14.49 1.66 0.66
CA ILE A 287 15.64 1.45 1.54
C ILE A 287 15.27 1.72 3.00
N ARG A 288 14.62 2.85 3.28
CA ARG A 288 14.17 3.22 4.65
C ARG A 288 13.20 2.19 5.22
N ASN A 289 12.23 1.75 4.42
CA ASN A 289 11.25 0.76 4.83
C ASN A 289 11.90 -0.60 5.11
N ALA A 290 12.86 -1.03 4.29
CA ALA A 290 13.60 -2.27 4.50
C ALA A 290 14.49 -2.24 5.76
N LEU A 291 15.08 -1.09 6.10
CA LEU A 291 15.80 -0.88 7.36
C LEU A 291 14.83 -0.89 8.54
N TRP A 292 13.70 -0.19 8.41
CA TRP A 292 12.69 -0.14 9.45
C TRP A 292 12.07 -1.50 9.76
N ALA A 293 11.78 -2.30 8.74
CA ALA A 293 11.24 -3.65 8.91
C ALA A 293 12.18 -4.52 9.78
N ARG A 294 13.50 -4.35 9.62
CA ARG A 294 14.52 -5.02 10.45
C ARG A 294 14.53 -4.45 11.86
N LEU A 295 14.58 -3.13 12.01
CA LEU A 295 14.56 -2.49 13.33
C LEU A 295 13.31 -2.87 14.13
N ALA A 296 12.16 -2.92 13.48
CA ALA A 296 10.90 -3.33 14.09
C ALA A 296 10.90 -4.81 14.49
N ALA A 297 11.60 -5.68 13.74
CA ALA A 297 11.79 -7.07 14.14
C ALA A 297 12.78 -7.19 15.32
N CYS A 298 13.85 -6.39 15.36
CA CYS A 298 14.75 -6.29 16.52
C CYS A 298 14.02 -5.88 17.80
N ALA A 299 13.16 -4.86 17.71
CA ALA A 299 12.38 -4.35 18.84
C ALA A 299 11.40 -5.40 19.42
N ARG A 300 11.00 -6.38 18.61
CA ARG A 300 10.14 -7.49 19.03
C ARG A 300 10.91 -8.78 19.36
N ASP A 301 12.23 -8.74 19.31
CA ASP A 301 13.10 -9.92 19.39
C ASP A 301 12.69 -11.04 18.41
N ASP A 302 12.22 -10.65 17.22
CA ASP A 302 11.68 -11.56 16.22
C ASP A 302 12.79 -12.04 15.27
N LEU A 303 13.65 -12.92 15.79
CA LEU A 303 14.73 -13.57 15.02
C LEU A 303 14.23 -14.31 13.78
N ALA A 304 12.99 -14.82 13.81
CA ALA A 304 12.41 -15.52 12.67
C ALA A 304 12.13 -14.54 11.52
N ALA A 305 11.55 -13.37 11.81
CA ALA A 305 11.36 -12.32 10.83
C ALA A 305 12.68 -11.77 10.28
N LEU A 306 13.68 -11.53 11.15
CA LEU A 306 15.01 -11.07 10.71
C LEU A 306 15.65 -12.05 9.71
N ILE A 307 15.63 -13.35 10.01
CA ILE A 307 16.22 -14.36 9.13
C ILE A 307 15.45 -14.53 7.83
N ARG A 308 14.12 -14.37 7.88
CA ARG A 308 13.30 -14.35 6.67
C ARG A 308 13.71 -13.17 5.76
N LEU A 309 13.84 -11.97 6.31
CA LEU A 309 14.24 -10.78 5.55
C LEU A 309 15.65 -10.92 4.92
N GLU A 310 16.61 -11.50 5.64
CA GLU A 310 17.96 -11.75 5.09
C GLU A 310 17.95 -12.84 4.01
N ARG A 311 17.13 -13.88 4.16
CA ARG A 311 16.97 -14.93 3.15
C ARG A 311 16.36 -14.41 1.87
N GLU A 312 15.25 -13.67 1.97
CA GLU A 312 14.57 -13.07 0.83
C GLU A 312 15.54 -12.17 0.05
N ALA A 313 16.30 -11.31 0.74
CA ALA A 313 17.30 -10.47 0.09
C ALA A 313 18.43 -11.27 -0.60
N SER A 314 18.86 -12.38 0.00
CA SER A 314 19.86 -13.29 -0.56
C SER A 314 19.37 -13.99 -1.84
N GLU A 315 18.11 -14.42 -1.85
CA GLU A 315 17.50 -15.21 -2.94
C GLU A 315 17.11 -14.34 -4.15
N ARG A 316 17.19 -13.01 -4.04
CA ARG A 316 17.00 -12.06 -5.16
C ARG A 316 18.15 -12.03 -6.18
N THR A 317 19.25 -12.75 -5.94
CA THR A 317 20.37 -12.83 -6.88
C THR A 317 20.61 -14.26 -7.32
N GLU A 318 21.17 -14.44 -8.53
CA GLU A 318 21.58 -15.75 -9.05
C GLU A 318 23.11 -15.77 -9.33
N PRO A 319 23.90 -16.58 -8.61
CA PRO A 319 23.49 -17.43 -7.48
C PRO A 319 23.08 -16.60 -6.26
N ALA A 320 22.31 -17.23 -5.36
CA ALA A 320 21.94 -16.64 -4.09
C ALA A 320 23.20 -16.26 -3.28
N ARG A 321 23.14 -15.11 -2.61
CA ARG A 321 24.26 -14.59 -1.80
C ARG A 321 24.36 -15.27 -0.44
N ASP A 322 25.55 -15.25 0.14
CA ASP A 322 25.74 -15.66 1.52
C ASP A 322 25.05 -14.67 2.47
N ILE A 323 24.24 -15.20 3.40
CA ILE A 323 23.62 -14.41 4.46
C ILE A 323 24.69 -13.93 5.44
N VAL A 324 24.96 -12.63 5.46
CA VAL A 324 25.98 -12.03 6.33
C VAL A 324 25.51 -11.98 7.78
N MET A 325 24.31 -11.47 8.04
CA MET A 325 23.68 -11.50 9.37
C MET A 325 22.90 -12.80 9.58
N THR A 326 23.62 -13.83 10.03
CA THR A 326 23.05 -15.15 10.35
C THR A 326 22.29 -15.13 11.68
N ARG A 327 21.51 -16.19 11.96
CA ARG A 327 20.71 -16.28 13.20
C ARG A 327 21.55 -16.08 14.46
N PRO A 328 22.71 -16.75 14.63
CA PRO A 328 23.55 -16.53 15.80
C PRO A 328 24.14 -15.11 15.89
N ARG A 329 24.32 -14.41 14.75
CA ARG A 329 24.82 -13.03 14.75
C ARG A 329 23.73 -12.03 15.18
N TRP A 330 22.51 -12.23 14.72
CA TRP A 330 21.37 -11.44 15.19
C TRP A 330 21.12 -11.66 16.69
N ASP A 331 21.10 -12.93 17.12
CA ASP A 331 20.91 -13.33 18.52
C ASP A 331 21.95 -12.66 19.44
N ALA A 332 23.25 -12.78 19.10
CA ALA A 332 24.31 -12.14 19.87
C ALA A 332 24.23 -10.60 19.87
N ALA A 333 23.93 -9.97 18.73
CA ALA A 333 23.85 -8.51 18.66
C ALA A 333 22.64 -7.95 19.44
N LEU A 334 21.53 -8.68 19.48
CA LEU A 334 20.37 -8.31 20.29
C LEU A 334 20.64 -8.53 21.78
N GLU A 335 21.31 -9.64 22.15
CA GLU A 335 21.77 -9.87 23.53
C GLU A 335 22.67 -8.72 24.02
N ASP A 336 23.63 -8.28 23.19
CA ASP A 336 24.53 -7.18 23.53
C ASP A 336 23.75 -5.86 23.67
N TYR A 337 22.79 -5.57 22.78
CA TYR A 337 21.95 -4.37 22.88
C TYR A 337 21.09 -4.37 24.16
N TYR A 338 20.36 -5.47 24.40
CA TYR A 338 19.43 -5.59 25.53
C TYR A 338 20.14 -5.79 26.90
N ALA A 339 21.46 -6.02 26.89
CA ALA A 339 22.28 -5.94 28.10
C ALA A 339 22.49 -4.48 28.56
N GLU A 340 22.39 -3.51 27.64
CA GLU A 340 22.61 -2.08 27.89
C GLU A 340 21.29 -1.29 27.96
N HIS A 341 20.31 -1.61 27.11
CA HIS A 341 19.07 -0.86 26.98
C HIS A 341 17.83 -1.76 27.10
N ASP A 342 16.78 -1.28 27.76
CA ASP A 342 15.57 -2.09 28.02
C ASP A 342 14.62 -2.22 26.80
N GLU A 343 14.68 -1.30 25.84
CA GLU A 343 13.73 -1.21 24.72
C GLU A 343 14.33 -0.51 23.49
N ILE A 344 13.94 -0.95 22.30
CA ILE A 344 14.14 -0.19 21.04
C ILE A 344 12.88 0.63 20.77
N LEU A 345 13.00 1.96 20.75
CA LEU A 345 11.87 2.86 20.49
C LEU A 345 11.56 2.96 18.99
N LEU A 346 10.29 2.72 18.63
CA LEU A 346 9.79 2.71 17.26
C LEU A 346 8.82 3.88 16.95
N ASP A 347 9.12 5.08 17.44
CA ASP A 347 8.31 6.28 17.17
C ASP A 347 8.69 6.99 15.85
N GLY A 348 7.97 8.07 15.52
CA GLY A 348 8.23 8.85 14.31
C GLY A 348 9.64 9.45 14.26
N ASP A 349 10.19 9.82 15.42
CA ASP A 349 11.56 10.32 15.51
C ASP A 349 12.56 9.27 15.03
N ALA A 350 12.41 8.01 15.42
CA ALA A 350 13.29 6.90 15.00
C ALA A 350 13.29 6.66 13.47
N ARG A 351 12.23 7.08 12.75
CA ARG A 351 12.17 7.08 11.27
C ARG A 351 12.70 8.35 10.62
N GLY A 352 12.90 9.39 11.42
CA GLY A 352 13.27 10.71 10.98
C GLY A 352 14.61 10.74 10.22
N PRO A 353 14.83 11.78 9.40
CA PRO A 353 16.03 11.91 8.58
C PRO A 353 17.35 11.96 9.37
N SER A 354 17.30 12.22 10.68
CA SER A 354 18.47 12.19 11.55
C SER A 354 18.89 10.80 12.02
N TYR A 355 18.02 9.78 11.86
CA TYR A 355 18.30 8.40 12.24
C TYR A 355 18.65 7.52 11.05
N VAL A 356 18.41 7.98 9.81
CA VAL A 356 18.72 7.20 8.62
C VAL A 356 19.73 7.92 7.74
N LEU A 357 20.85 7.27 7.50
CA LEU A 357 21.86 7.72 6.56
C LEU A 357 21.86 6.81 5.34
N ILE A 358 21.61 7.40 4.16
CA ILE A 358 21.70 6.71 2.88
C ILE A 358 22.89 7.30 2.13
N GLY A 359 24.00 6.57 2.06
CA GLY A 359 25.21 7.01 1.39
C GLY A 359 25.04 7.19 -0.12
N GLU A 360 25.96 7.93 -0.74
CA GLU A 360 25.99 8.10 -2.20
C GLU A 360 26.25 6.77 -2.92
N GLU A 361 25.74 6.67 -4.16
CA GLU A 361 26.05 5.55 -5.06
C GLU A 361 27.55 5.57 -5.40
N ARG A 362 28.23 4.44 -5.15
CA ARG A 362 29.66 4.27 -5.46
C ARG A 362 29.95 2.87 -5.99
N ARG A 363 31.09 2.69 -6.65
CA ARG A 363 31.58 1.34 -6.95
C ARG A 363 32.14 0.70 -5.67
N GLY A 364 31.69 -0.51 -5.36
CA GLY A 364 32.13 -1.25 -4.18
C GLY A 364 31.74 -2.72 -4.27
N GLU A 365 32.09 -3.46 -3.22
CA GLU A 365 31.78 -4.89 -3.10
C GLU A 365 30.39 -5.07 -2.46
N PRO A 366 29.46 -5.78 -3.12
CA PRO A 366 28.19 -6.13 -2.50
C PRO A 366 28.39 -7.15 -1.37
N ALA A 367 27.63 -6.99 -0.30
CA ALA A 367 27.67 -7.92 0.83
C ALA A 367 27.15 -9.31 0.43
N GLY A 368 27.82 -10.36 0.94
CA GLY A 368 27.43 -11.76 0.72
C GLY A 368 27.82 -12.35 -0.64
N THR A 369 28.64 -11.66 -1.45
CA THR A 369 29.01 -12.19 -2.77
C THR A 369 30.04 -13.32 -2.66
N PRO A 370 29.85 -14.47 -3.36
CA PRO A 370 30.84 -15.55 -3.37
C PRO A 370 32.06 -15.17 -4.22
N GLY A 371 33.04 -14.53 -3.59
CA GLY A 371 34.30 -14.11 -4.21
C GLY A 371 34.30 -12.63 -4.66
N PRO A 372 35.42 -12.17 -5.26
CA PRO A 372 35.60 -10.76 -5.57
C PRO A 372 34.58 -10.27 -6.60
N ALA A 373 33.73 -9.34 -6.21
CA ALA A 373 32.76 -8.70 -7.08
C ALA A 373 32.80 -7.18 -6.92
N THR A 374 32.32 -6.46 -7.93
CA THR A 374 32.17 -5.00 -7.86
C THR A 374 30.89 -4.61 -8.56
N ALA A 375 30.05 -3.86 -7.85
CA ALA A 375 28.80 -3.30 -8.36
C ALA A 375 28.67 -1.84 -7.94
N ARG A 376 27.63 -1.16 -8.43
CA ARG A 376 27.14 0.08 -7.82
C ARG A 376 26.46 -0.26 -6.49
N VAL A 377 26.97 0.29 -5.40
CA VAL A 377 26.45 0.05 -4.06
C VAL A 377 26.17 1.36 -3.33
N ARG A 378 25.22 1.32 -2.40
CA ARG A 378 25.01 2.37 -1.38
C ARG A 378 25.21 1.75 0.00
N LEU A 379 26.03 2.38 0.83
CA LEU A 379 26.08 2.05 2.25
C LEU A 379 24.92 2.75 2.95
N VAL A 380 24.16 2.02 3.76
CA VAL A 380 22.99 2.56 4.44
C VAL A 380 23.05 2.20 5.91
N ARG A 381 22.61 3.11 6.77
CA ARG A 381 22.68 3.00 8.22
C ARG A 381 21.39 3.50 8.83
N GLN A 382 20.83 2.71 9.74
CA GLN A 382 19.77 3.10 10.64
C GLN A 382 20.36 3.19 12.05
N ILE A 383 20.28 4.37 12.67
CA ILE A 383 20.59 4.56 14.08
C ILE A 383 19.43 3.98 14.88
N VAL A 384 19.76 3.17 15.89
CA VAL A 384 18.80 2.60 16.84
C VAL A 384 18.50 3.68 17.87
N ARG A 385 17.21 3.94 18.11
CA ARG A 385 16.78 4.87 19.15
C ARG A 385 16.50 4.11 20.42
N ASP A 386 17.42 4.23 21.37
CA ASP A 386 17.25 3.76 22.75
C ASP A 386 16.43 4.76 23.59
N PRO A 387 16.05 4.42 24.83
CA PRO A 387 15.22 5.27 25.68
C PRO A 387 15.87 6.61 26.08
N ASP A 388 17.20 6.66 26.13
CA ASP A 388 17.97 7.84 26.52
C ASP A 388 18.43 8.68 25.30
N ASP A 389 18.16 8.19 24.08
CA ASP A 389 18.58 8.76 22.79
C ASP A 389 20.10 8.98 22.68
N ASP A 390 20.88 8.01 23.17
CA ASP A 390 22.35 8.03 23.14
C ASP A 390 22.90 7.91 21.69
N ARG A 391 22.15 7.27 20.79
CA ARG A 391 22.47 7.12 19.35
C ARG A 391 23.81 6.42 19.07
N ASP A 392 24.24 5.58 19.98
CA ASP A 392 25.48 4.82 19.91
C ASP A 392 25.31 3.45 19.25
N TRP A 393 24.08 2.95 19.10
CA TRP A 393 23.78 1.72 18.37
C TRP A 393 23.30 1.95 16.94
N VAL A 394 23.77 1.12 16.00
CA VAL A 394 23.45 1.23 14.58
C VAL A 394 23.23 -0.14 13.92
N LEU A 395 22.31 -0.13 12.96
CA LEU A 395 22.07 -1.19 11.98
C LEU A 395 22.66 -0.76 10.64
N ASP A 396 23.71 -1.45 10.21
CA ASP A 396 24.41 -1.21 8.95
C ASP A 396 23.99 -2.23 7.89
N ALA A 397 23.80 -1.75 6.65
CA ALA A 397 23.51 -2.58 5.50
C ALA A 397 24.13 -2.04 4.22
N VAL A 398 24.19 -2.90 3.20
CA VAL A 398 24.66 -2.57 1.85
C VAL A 398 23.54 -2.82 0.86
N VAL A 399 23.20 -1.79 0.08
CA VAL A 399 22.30 -1.90 -1.07
C VAL A 399 23.14 -2.14 -2.31
N ASP A 400 22.79 -3.15 -3.09
CA ASP A 400 23.35 -3.39 -4.42
C ASP A 400 22.41 -2.83 -5.48
N CYS A 401 22.77 -1.67 -6.06
CA CYS A 401 21.96 -1.00 -7.06
C CYS A 401 21.86 -1.80 -8.37
N ASP A 402 22.92 -2.50 -8.77
CA ASP A 402 22.91 -3.26 -10.03
C ASP A 402 22.03 -4.50 -9.91
N ALA A 403 22.17 -5.25 -8.81
CA ALA A 403 21.30 -6.40 -8.53
C ALA A 403 19.85 -5.95 -8.30
N SER A 404 19.63 -4.78 -7.69
CA SER A 404 18.29 -4.23 -7.53
C SER A 404 17.63 -3.86 -8.86
N ASP A 405 18.41 -3.31 -9.79
CA ASP A 405 17.96 -2.98 -11.13
C ASP A 405 17.63 -4.25 -11.95
N GLU A 406 18.44 -5.30 -11.82
CA GLU A 406 18.25 -6.58 -12.50
C GLU A 406 17.04 -7.34 -11.97
N ALA A 407 16.88 -7.41 -10.64
CA ALA A 407 15.75 -8.09 -10.01
C ALA A 407 14.43 -7.31 -10.14
N GLY A 408 14.49 -5.98 -10.32
CA GLY A 408 13.33 -5.10 -10.15
C GLY A 408 12.90 -4.92 -8.69
N GLU A 409 13.69 -5.43 -7.75
CA GLU A 409 13.40 -5.48 -6.31
C GLU A 409 14.60 -5.01 -5.51
N LEU A 410 14.40 -4.46 -4.31
CA LEU A 410 15.51 -3.93 -3.51
C LEU A 410 16.43 -5.07 -3.03
N VAL A 411 17.69 -5.11 -3.46
CA VAL A 411 18.70 -6.05 -2.93
C VAL A 411 19.50 -5.33 -1.84
N LEU A 412 19.09 -5.54 -0.58
CA LEU A 412 19.72 -4.98 0.62
C LEU A 412 20.12 -6.11 1.57
N ALA A 413 21.41 -6.17 1.92
CA ALA A 413 21.95 -7.14 2.85
C ALA A 413 22.44 -6.44 4.13
N THR A 414 21.95 -6.88 5.29
CA THR A 414 22.42 -6.35 6.57
C THR A 414 23.82 -6.87 6.85
N THR A 415 24.72 -5.96 7.23
CA THR A 415 26.10 -6.30 7.55
C THR A 415 26.36 -6.40 9.04
N ALA A 416 25.71 -5.58 9.87
CA ALA A 416 25.88 -5.61 11.32
C ALA A 416 24.74 -4.87 12.06
N LEU A 417 24.45 -5.31 13.28
CA LEU A 417 23.84 -4.51 14.34
C LEU A 417 24.92 -4.37 15.41
N HIS A 418 25.36 -3.16 15.71
CA HIS A 418 26.49 -2.94 16.62
C HIS A 418 26.53 -1.54 17.21
N ARG A 419 27.32 -1.38 18.27
CA ARG A 419 27.67 -0.08 18.85
C ARG A 419 28.75 0.62 18.04
N LEU A 420 28.67 1.95 17.89
CA LEU A 420 29.61 2.79 17.13
C LEU A 420 31.01 2.85 17.76
N ASP A 421 31.11 2.55 19.04
CA ASP A 421 32.36 2.59 19.81
C ASP A 421 33.11 1.25 19.79
N GLY A 422 32.59 0.25 19.05
CA GLY A 422 33.07 -1.13 18.99
C GLY A 422 33.89 -1.49 17.75
#